data_AF-A0A7S4R239-F1
#
_entry.id   AF-A0A7S4R239-F1
#
_cell.length_a   1.000
_cell.length_b   1.000
_cell.length_c   1.000
_cell.angle_alpha   90.00
_cell.angle_beta   90.00
_cell.angle_gamma   90.00
#
_symmetry.space_group_name_H-M   'P 1'
#
loop_
_entity.id
_entity.type
_entity.pdbx_description
1 polymer ?
#
loop_
_entity_poly.entity_id
_entity_poly.type
_entity_poly.pdbx_seq_one_letter_code
_entity_poly.pdbx_strand_id
1 'polypeptide(L)'
;GGPRALLEVRVRGVPAGRPLPHPAAGATVAICPEVVGGGVERSALEIPSATYFYDQRVDFASFIRSHFGGGPGKHTCYFLTPMIAASSSTPHWGQFVVRCEVPLSAAADISVLVFEHGSGRANPERPFGGGLLAFAVLDVSPLVSQPQDEPIGQSYVLDLRVLESHGASAALELEARTWPCTDGPRNMSTGHPQAGAAALPPSSGTGGRGGARGSDAAGAAAAGLQQEAQGLRLNHELSVQLAREFNLRAAALRRAGEEILGLRRQAELLGGENARLRAELAAEESAAGASSPPATLAPDGLERLGAAELATRLQRALERHRTETARAAELGRRLEAALAEASRRAGLERSLEELEAAHLEQSRELQRLQGELRRAQAYRQAARTQERVIAKLERVLEGSLQEVQRAQAVQADVERLRAENLRLRESWAQLATRRHAGAGSAAEGPQRRGEQCEREAARKEAAAAHRLRAGGGGGGGGGGGAGGAAGPRPPPRSPPLAPPPSPPGIAAPAPGAALARERCHPAELQDARLAESERRCSTAERRVQTLQEQLAEVSRRHGGEVSALHAELAEREARITELDLLLRDAGGGSA
;
A
#
# COMPACT_ATOMS: atom_id res chain seq x y z
N GLY A 1 -26.91 0.60 -23.58
CA GLY A 1 -26.01 -0.23 -22.76
C GLY A 1 -25.04 0.69 -22.07
N GLY A 2 -24.86 0.56 -20.76
CA GLY A 2 -23.72 1.20 -20.10
C GLY A 2 -22.39 0.60 -20.61
N PRO A 3 -21.25 1.24 -20.31
CA PRO A 3 -19.95 0.70 -20.67
C PRO A 3 -19.78 -0.71 -20.08
N ARG A 4 -19.35 -1.65 -20.91
CA ARG A 4 -18.98 -3.01 -20.49
C ARG A 4 -17.50 -3.03 -20.15
N ALA A 5 -17.11 -3.82 -19.15
CA ALA A 5 -15.72 -4.10 -18.87
C ALA A 5 -15.49 -5.61 -18.87
N LEU A 6 -14.29 -6.02 -19.30
CA LEU A 6 -13.86 -7.40 -19.16
C LEU A 6 -13.21 -7.53 -17.78
N LEU A 7 -13.87 -8.28 -16.90
CA LEU A 7 -13.40 -8.62 -15.58
C LEU A 7 -12.64 -9.95 -15.65
N GLU A 8 -11.38 -9.94 -15.22
CA GLU A 8 -10.52 -11.11 -15.09
C GLU A 8 -10.29 -11.39 -13.61
N VAL A 9 -10.84 -12.49 -13.08
CA VAL A 9 -10.63 -12.96 -11.72
C VAL A 9 -9.72 -14.18 -11.74
N ARG A 10 -8.52 -14.02 -11.18
CA ARG A 10 -7.55 -15.08 -11.00
C ARG A 10 -7.59 -15.62 -9.58
N VAL A 11 -7.87 -16.90 -9.46
CA VAL A 11 -7.96 -17.61 -8.20
C VAL A 11 -6.61 -18.25 -7.90
N ARG A 12 -5.86 -17.73 -6.91
CA ARG A 12 -4.50 -18.23 -6.59
C ARG A 12 -4.52 -19.46 -5.69
N GLY A 13 -5.52 -19.56 -4.81
CA GLY A 13 -5.72 -20.70 -3.91
C GLY A 13 -5.85 -20.30 -2.45
N VAL A 14 -5.74 -21.30 -1.57
CA VAL A 14 -5.82 -21.11 -0.12
C VAL A 14 -4.40 -20.84 0.43
N PRO A 15 -4.16 -19.73 1.12
CA PRO A 15 -2.84 -19.43 1.66
C PRO A 15 -2.45 -20.43 2.74
N ALA A 16 -1.17 -20.80 2.79
CA ALA A 16 -0.68 -21.84 3.70
C ALA A 16 -0.92 -21.53 5.20
N GLY A 17 -1.05 -20.25 5.56
CA GLY A 17 -1.33 -19.81 6.93
C GLY A 17 -2.80 -19.82 7.35
N ARG A 18 -3.73 -20.03 6.41
CA ARG A 18 -5.19 -20.05 6.65
C ARG A 18 -5.85 -21.17 5.84
N PRO A 19 -5.49 -22.45 6.10
CA PRO A 19 -6.01 -23.59 5.36
C PRO A 19 -7.52 -23.73 5.53
N LEU A 20 -8.15 -24.45 4.60
CA LEU A 20 -9.54 -24.87 4.78
C LEU A 20 -9.61 -25.92 5.91
N PRO A 21 -10.67 -25.92 6.73
CA PRO A 21 -10.80 -26.82 7.86
C PRO A 21 -10.90 -28.30 7.44
N HIS A 22 -11.41 -28.55 6.24
CA HIS A 22 -11.43 -29.87 5.62
C HIS A 22 -10.60 -29.84 4.32
N PRO A 23 -9.87 -30.92 3.98
CA PRO A 23 -9.19 -31.02 2.70
C PRO A 23 -10.23 -30.89 1.60
N ALA A 24 -10.17 -29.79 0.86
CA ALA A 24 -11.11 -29.43 -0.19
C ALA A 24 -10.81 -30.20 -1.48
N ALA A 25 -10.59 -31.51 -1.34
CA ALA A 25 -10.36 -32.42 -2.45
C ALA A 25 -11.60 -32.41 -3.35
N GLY A 26 -11.44 -31.92 -4.58
CA GLY A 26 -12.54 -31.78 -5.53
C GLY A 26 -13.44 -30.56 -5.33
N ALA A 27 -13.15 -29.65 -4.39
CA ALA A 27 -13.99 -28.48 -4.19
C ALA A 27 -14.07 -27.60 -5.45
N THR A 28 -15.27 -27.07 -5.70
CA THR A 28 -15.56 -26.25 -6.86
C THR A 28 -15.78 -24.81 -6.40
N VAL A 29 -15.01 -23.87 -6.94
CA VAL A 29 -15.22 -22.43 -6.72
C VAL A 29 -16.16 -21.91 -7.79
N ALA A 30 -17.28 -21.33 -7.38
CA ALA A 30 -18.20 -20.62 -8.25
C ALA A 30 -18.07 -19.11 -8.04
N ILE A 31 -17.81 -18.36 -9.11
CA ILE A 31 -17.79 -16.89 -9.08
C ILE A 31 -19.11 -16.37 -9.67
N CYS A 32 -19.76 -15.48 -8.93
CA CYS A 32 -21.07 -14.89 -9.24
C CYS A 32 -21.00 -13.36 -9.14
N PRO A 33 -21.00 -12.62 -10.26
CA PRO A 33 -21.19 -11.18 -10.20
C PRO A 33 -22.62 -10.88 -9.71
N GLU A 34 -22.74 -10.07 -8.66
CA GLU A 34 -24.03 -9.69 -8.09
C GLU A 34 -24.59 -8.46 -8.83
N VAL A 35 -25.71 -8.65 -9.53
CA VAL A 35 -26.41 -7.55 -10.18
C VAL A 35 -27.29 -6.85 -9.15
N VAL A 36 -26.70 -5.89 -8.42
CA VAL A 36 -27.43 -5.04 -7.48
C VAL A 36 -28.21 -3.98 -8.27
N GLY A 37 -29.43 -4.33 -8.69
CA GLY A 37 -30.34 -3.40 -9.34
C GLY A 37 -31.30 -4.08 -10.31
N GLY A 38 -32.61 -4.02 -10.01
CA GLY A 38 -33.69 -4.66 -10.78
C GLY A 38 -33.93 -4.11 -12.21
N GLY A 39 -32.99 -3.37 -12.78
CA GLY A 39 -33.12 -2.73 -14.09
C GLY A 39 -32.20 -3.29 -15.19
N VAL A 40 -31.20 -4.11 -14.85
CA VAL A 40 -30.34 -4.75 -15.85
C VAL A 40 -30.96 -6.09 -16.23
N GLU A 41 -31.38 -6.21 -17.50
CA GLU A 41 -31.84 -7.48 -18.05
C GLU A 41 -30.76 -8.56 -17.83
N ARG A 42 -31.10 -9.60 -17.04
CA ARG A 42 -30.18 -10.70 -16.69
C ARG A 42 -29.69 -11.47 -17.92
N SER A 43 -30.38 -11.36 -19.05
CA SER A 43 -29.98 -11.83 -20.39
C SER A 43 -28.70 -11.17 -20.91
N ALA A 44 -28.30 -10.02 -20.37
CA ALA A 44 -27.10 -9.27 -20.80
C ALA A 44 -25.79 -9.76 -20.14
N LEU A 45 -25.85 -10.66 -19.16
CA LEU A 45 -24.68 -11.36 -18.63
C LEU A 45 -24.37 -12.53 -19.57
N GLU A 46 -23.53 -12.29 -20.58
CA GLU A 46 -23.09 -13.33 -21.49
C GLU A 46 -22.16 -14.31 -20.76
N ILE A 47 -22.49 -15.60 -20.84
CA ILE A 47 -21.60 -16.67 -20.36
C ILE A 47 -20.31 -16.57 -21.18
N PRO A 48 -19.13 -16.43 -20.54
CA PRO A 48 -17.87 -16.33 -21.25
C PRO A 48 -17.65 -17.56 -22.12
N SER A 49 -17.25 -17.32 -23.36
CA SER A 49 -17.07 -18.34 -24.40
C SER A 49 -15.80 -19.18 -24.23
N ALA A 50 -14.99 -18.92 -23.19
CA ALA A 50 -13.75 -19.62 -22.87
C ALA A 50 -13.29 -19.38 -21.42
N THR A 51 -12.94 -20.46 -20.70
CA THR A 51 -12.06 -20.41 -19.52
C THR A 51 -10.72 -21.07 -19.87
N TYR A 52 -9.62 -20.60 -19.27
CA TYR A 52 -8.28 -21.09 -19.56
C TYR A 52 -7.73 -21.84 -18.34
N PHE A 53 -7.39 -23.12 -18.53
CA PHE A 53 -6.67 -23.94 -17.56
C PHE A 53 -5.25 -24.17 -18.08
N TYR A 54 -4.23 -23.57 -17.46
CA TYR A 54 -2.83 -23.65 -17.93
C TYR A 54 -2.70 -23.44 -19.45
N ASP A 55 -3.28 -22.36 -19.96
CA ASP A 55 -3.34 -22.00 -21.40
C ASP A 55 -4.18 -22.90 -22.31
N GLN A 56 -4.83 -23.95 -21.78
CA GLN A 56 -5.79 -24.76 -22.53
C GLN A 56 -7.20 -24.17 -22.43
N ARG A 57 -7.80 -23.89 -23.59
CA ARG A 57 -9.18 -23.42 -23.70
C ARG A 57 -10.14 -24.58 -23.39
N VAL A 58 -10.95 -24.43 -22.34
CA VAL A 58 -12.03 -25.36 -22.02
C VAL A 58 -13.36 -24.72 -22.47
N ASP A 59 -14.15 -25.43 -23.28
CA ASP A 59 -15.48 -24.97 -23.68
C ASP A 59 -16.46 -25.14 -22.52
N PHE A 60 -16.60 -24.07 -21.76
CA PHE A 60 -17.40 -24.03 -20.55
C PHE A 60 -18.87 -23.67 -20.82
N ALA A 61 -19.18 -23.11 -22.00
CA ALA A 61 -20.52 -22.67 -22.36
C ALA A 61 -21.48 -23.87 -22.52
N SER A 62 -20.98 -24.96 -23.10
CA SER A 62 -21.72 -26.22 -23.25
C SER A 62 -22.05 -26.86 -21.88
N PHE A 63 -21.08 -26.84 -20.97
CA PHE A 63 -21.19 -27.36 -19.61
C PHE A 63 -22.14 -26.54 -18.72
N ILE A 64 -22.08 -25.20 -18.75
CA ILE A 64 -23.01 -24.37 -17.98
C ILE A 64 -24.44 -24.54 -18.50
N ARG A 65 -24.65 -24.62 -19.83
CA ARG A 65 -25.98 -24.80 -20.41
C ARG A 65 -26.59 -26.15 -20.02
N SER A 66 -25.81 -27.24 -19.97
CA SER A 66 -26.32 -28.55 -19.57
C SER A 66 -26.64 -28.62 -18.07
N HIS A 67 -25.86 -27.97 -17.21
CA HIS A 67 -26.06 -28.02 -15.75
C HIS A 67 -27.07 -27.02 -15.19
N PHE A 68 -27.19 -25.83 -15.78
CA PHE A 68 -28.02 -24.74 -15.25
C PHE A 68 -29.18 -24.35 -16.18
N GLY A 69 -29.27 -24.93 -17.38
CA GLY A 69 -30.31 -24.60 -18.37
C GLY A 69 -31.71 -25.18 -18.11
N GLY A 70 -31.91 -25.93 -17.02
CA GLY A 70 -33.15 -26.70 -16.80
C GLY A 70 -34.32 -25.98 -16.13
N GLY A 71 -34.15 -24.75 -15.63
CA GLY A 71 -35.18 -24.03 -14.89
C GLY A 71 -35.63 -22.74 -15.57
N PRO A 72 -36.90 -22.59 -16.01
CA PRO A 72 -37.40 -21.31 -16.49
C PRO A 72 -37.40 -20.30 -15.33
N GLY A 73 -36.50 -19.31 -15.38
CA GLY A 73 -36.52 -18.14 -14.48
C GLY A 73 -35.33 -17.93 -13.53
N LYS A 74 -34.30 -18.77 -13.53
CA LYS A 74 -33.09 -18.56 -12.69
C LYS A 74 -31.81 -18.55 -13.52
N HIS A 75 -31.53 -17.42 -14.15
CA HIS A 75 -30.21 -17.13 -14.74
C HIS A 75 -29.25 -16.68 -13.63
N THR A 76 -28.65 -17.64 -12.92
CA THR A 76 -27.47 -17.38 -12.10
C THR A 76 -26.25 -17.82 -12.89
N CYS A 77 -25.36 -16.87 -13.19
CA CYS A 77 -24.09 -17.14 -13.86
C CYS A 77 -23.08 -17.62 -12.81
N TYR A 78 -22.72 -18.89 -12.85
CA TYR A 78 -21.67 -19.48 -12.02
C TYR A 78 -20.46 -19.81 -12.91
N PHE A 79 -19.26 -19.38 -12.52
CA PHE A 79 -18.01 -19.81 -13.19
C PHE A 79 -17.31 -20.84 -12.33
N LEU A 80 -17.10 -22.07 -12.83
CA LEU A 80 -16.49 -23.12 -12.02
C LEU A 80 -15.01 -23.33 -12.34
N THR A 81 -14.25 -23.62 -11.28
CA THR A 81 -12.88 -24.09 -11.40
C THR A 81 -12.81 -25.61 -11.65
N PRO A 82 -11.87 -26.09 -12.47
CA PRO A 82 -11.54 -27.52 -12.59
C PRO A 82 -11.26 -28.19 -11.24
N MET A 83 -11.53 -29.49 -11.16
CA MET A 83 -11.29 -30.31 -9.97
C MET A 83 -9.80 -30.34 -9.60
N ILE A 84 -9.51 -30.26 -8.30
CA ILE A 84 -8.15 -30.26 -7.75
C ILE A 84 -7.77 -31.68 -7.28
N ALA A 85 -6.49 -32.03 -7.41
CA ALA A 85 -5.93 -33.30 -6.95
C ALA A 85 -6.13 -33.52 -5.42
N ALA A 86 -6.46 -34.75 -5.05
CA ALA A 86 -7.26 -35.09 -3.86
C ALA A 86 -6.56 -35.12 -2.49
N SER A 87 -5.44 -34.41 -2.26
CA SER A 87 -4.63 -34.66 -1.04
C SER A 87 -4.06 -33.45 -0.29
N SER A 88 -4.52 -32.22 -0.54
CA SER A 88 -3.99 -31.02 0.14
C SER A 88 -5.06 -30.20 0.86
N SER A 89 -4.80 -29.83 2.11
CA SER A 89 -5.56 -28.83 2.89
C SER A 89 -5.21 -27.38 2.53
N THR A 90 -4.11 -27.19 1.79
CA THR A 90 -3.70 -25.93 1.15
C THR A 90 -3.65 -26.16 -0.36
N PRO A 91 -4.79 -26.45 -1.00
CA PRO A 91 -4.79 -26.72 -2.42
C PRO A 91 -4.28 -25.49 -3.16
N HIS A 92 -3.15 -25.63 -3.86
CA HIS A 92 -2.77 -24.68 -4.89
C HIS A 92 -3.79 -24.86 -6.01
N TRP A 93 -4.77 -23.97 -6.07
CA TRP A 93 -5.82 -23.94 -7.09
C TRP A 93 -5.26 -23.53 -8.45
N GLY A 94 -4.04 -23.98 -8.80
CA GLY A 94 -3.42 -23.87 -10.12
C GLY A 94 -3.78 -22.59 -10.87
N GLN A 95 -3.62 -21.42 -10.24
CA GLN A 95 -3.87 -20.10 -10.81
C GLN A 95 -4.99 -20.08 -11.88
N PHE A 96 -6.22 -20.46 -11.54
CA PHE A 96 -7.31 -20.44 -12.50
C PHE A 96 -7.65 -18.99 -12.85
N VAL A 97 -7.92 -18.72 -14.13
CA VAL A 97 -8.34 -17.40 -14.59
C VAL A 97 -9.75 -17.50 -15.16
N VAL A 98 -10.68 -16.80 -14.52
CA VAL A 98 -12.04 -16.59 -14.98
C VAL A 98 -12.11 -15.21 -15.63
N ARG A 99 -12.46 -15.17 -16.92
CA ARG A 99 -12.74 -13.91 -17.63
C ARG A 99 -14.23 -13.83 -17.89
N CYS A 100 -14.86 -12.73 -17.52
CA CYS A 100 -16.26 -12.47 -17.81
C CYS A 100 -16.46 -11.03 -18.26
N GLU A 101 -17.37 -10.82 -19.21
CA GLU A 101 -17.81 -9.49 -19.58
C GLU A 101 -18.98 -9.10 -18.69
N VAL A 102 -18.79 -8.07 -17.88
CA VAL A 102 -19.79 -7.62 -16.90
C VAL A 102 -20.06 -6.13 -17.14
N PRO A 103 -21.33 -5.69 -17.11
CA PRO A 103 -21.63 -4.27 -17.06
C PRO A 103 -20.94 -3.65 -15.85
N LEU A 104 -20.28 -2.49 -15.99
CA LEU A 104 -19.57 -1.84 -14.87
C LEU A 104 -20.47 -1.59 -13.65
N SER A 105 -21.76 -1.35 -13.87
CA SER A 105 -22.76 -1.19 -12.80
C SER A 105 -23.10 -2.48 -12.04
N ALA A 106 -22.82 -3.64 -12.63
CA ALA A 106 -23.10 -4.97 -12.06
C ALA A 106 -21.84 -5.64 -11.51
N ALA A 107 -20.68 -4.97 -11.62
CA ALA A 107 -19.42 -5.42 -11.07
C ALA A 107 -19.12 -4.71 -9.74
N ALA A 108 -20.13 -4.34 -8.93
CA ALA A 108 -19.85 -3.79 -7.61
C ALA A 108 -19.37 -4.92 -6.68
N ASP A 109 -20.14 -6.01 -6.65
CA ASP A 109 -19.88 -7.14 -5.75
C ASP A 109 -19.75 -8.45 -6.54
N ILE A 110 -18.73 -9.22 -6.20
CA ILE A 110 -18.51 -10.56 -6.71
C ILE A 110 -18.64 -11.55 -5.56
N SER A 111 -19.68 -12.37 -5.61
CA SER A 111 -19.84 -13.50 -4.70
C SER A 111 -18.97 -14.67 -5.15
N VAL A 112 -18.20 -15.23 -4.23
CA VAL A 112 -17.36 -16.41 -4.43
C VAL A 112 -17.90 -17.51 -3.53
N LEU A 113 -18.38 -18.58 -4.13
CA LEU A 113 -18.98 -19.73 -3.44
C LEU A 113 -18.06 -20.93 -3.59
N VAL A 114 -17.87 -21.71 -2.53
CA VAL A 114 -17.04 -22.92 -2.54
C VAL A 114 -17.92 -24.10 -2.20
N PHE A 115 -18.06 -25.04 -3.11
CA PHE A 115 -18.89 -26.24 -2.95
C PHE A 115 -18.02 -27.46 -2.66
N GLU A 116 -18.51 -28.33 -1.78
CA GLU A 116 -17.95 -29.67 -1.60
C GLU A 116 -18.25 -30.52 -2.84
N HIS A 117 -17.34 -31.40 -3.22
CA HIS A 117 -17.65 -32.42 -4.22
C HIS A 117 -17.81 -33.75 -3.51
N GLY A 118 -19.03 -34.28 -3.50
CA GLY A 118 -19.28 -35.63 -3.00
C GLY A 118 -18.39 -36.61 -3.75
N SER A 119 -17.77 -37.53 -3.02
CA SER A 119 -16.72 -38.47 -3.48
C SER A 119 -17.15 -39.51 -4.53
N GLY A 120 -18.23 -39.26 -5.28
CA GLY A 120 -18.65 -40.08 -6.41
C GLY A 120 -17.94 -39.66 -7.70
N ARG A 121 -17.55 -40.64 -8.53
CA ARG A 121 -17.04 -40.42 -9.89
C ARG A 121 -17.87 -39.34 -10.59
N ALA A 122 -17.24 -38.22 -10.94
CA ALA A 122 -17.89 -37.03 -11.48
C ALA A 122 -18.77 -37.39 -12.68
N ASN A 123 -20.09 -37.37 -12.50
CA ASN A 123 -21.02 -37.31 -13.60
C ASN A 123 -21.32 -35.83 -13.86
N PRO A 124 -20.77 -35.21 -14.93
CA PRO A 124 -20.94 -33.79 -15.24
C PRO A 124 -22.37 -33.43 -15.68
N GLU A 125 -23.33 -34.35 -15.54
CA GLU A 125 -24.75 -34.14 -15.80
C GLU A 125 -25.58 -34.08 -14.50
N ARG A 126 -25.02 -34.45 -13.34
CA ARG A 126 -25.75 -34.43 -12.06
C ARG A 126 -25.67 -33.02 -11.43
N PRO A 127 -26.79 -32.37 -11.08
CA PRO A 127 -26.76 -31.06 -10.41
C PRO A 127 -25.93 -31.13 -9.12
N PHE A 128 -25.26 -30.03 -8.75
CA PHE A 128 -24.37 -29.95 -7.57
C PHE A 128 -25.06 -30.54 -6.34
N GLY A 129 -24.70 -31.77 -6.00
CA GLY A 129 -25.23 -32.47 -4.83
C GLY A 129 -24.38 -32.26 -3.58
N GLY A 130 -23.32 -31.45 -3.67
CA GLY A 130 -22.45 -31.15 -2.54
C GLY A 130 -22.92 -29.94 -1.75
N GLY A 131 -22.67 -29.96 -0.43
CA GLY A 131 -22.95 -28.83 0.43
C GLY A 131 -22.13 -27.60 0.04
N LEU A 132 -22.71 -26.41 0.21
CA LEU A 132 -21.95 -25.16 0.19
C LEU A 132 -21.01 -25.17 1.41
N LEU A 133 -19.70 -25.21 1.18
CA LEU A 133 -18.70 -25.22 2.25
C LEU A 133 -18.46 -23.82 2.79
N ALA A 134 -18.29 -22.87 1.88
CA ALA A 134 -17.94 -21.50 2.24
C ALA A 134 -18.39 -20.49 1.20
N PHE A 135 -18.50 -19.23 1.62
CA PHE A 135 -18.71 -18.11 0.71
C PHE A 135 -17.92 -16.87 1.14
N ALA A 136 -17.63 -16.01 0.18
CA ALA A 136 -17.12 -14.66 0.39
C ALA A 136 -17.73 -13.70 -0.63
N VAL A 137 -17.72 -12.41 -0.31
CA VAL A 137 -18.13 -11.33 -1.23
C VAL A 137 -16.93 -10.41 -1.40
N LEU A 138 -16.62 -10.09 -2.65
CA LEU A 138 -15.53 -9.20 -3.04
C LEU A 138 -16.11 -7.92 -3.65
N ASP A 139 -15.87 -6.79 -2.99
CA ASP A 139 -16.17 -5.46 -3.56
C ASP A 139 -15.09 -5.11 -4.59
N VAL A 140 -15.47 -5.01 -5.87
CA VAL A 140 -14.58 -4.56 -6.96
C VAL A 140 -14.91 -3.16 -7.47
N SER A 141 -15.75 -2.40 -6.75
CA SER A 141 -15.99 -0.96 -7.01
C SER A 141 -14.69 -0.13 -7.15
N PRO A 142 -13.59 -0.41 -6.41
CA PRO A 142 -12.31 0.27 -6.61
C PRO A 142 -11.69 0.07 -8.00
N LEU A 143 -11.96 -1.07 -8.66
CA LEU A 143 -11.50 -1.38 -10.02
C LEU A 143 -12.34 -0.71 -11.10
N VAL A 144 -13.55 -0.26 -10.75
CA VAL A 144 -14.54 0.34 -11.65
C VAL A 144 -14.45 1.87 -11.69
N SER A 145 -13.92 2.48 -10.62
CA SER A 145 -14.02 3.94 -10.39
C SER A 145 -13.05 4.82 -11.19
N GLN A 146 -12.20 4.24 -12.05
CA GLN A 146 -11.20 5.00 -12.81
C GLN A 146 -11.35 4.78 -14.32
N PRO A 147 -11.74 5.81 -15.10
CA PRO A 147 -11.64 5.75 -16.56
C PRO A 147 -10.17 5.85 -16.95
N GLN A 148 -9.52 4.73 -17.25
CA GLN A 148 -8.14 4.68 -17.72
C GLN A 148 -7.96 3.70 -18.88
N ASP A 149 -6.98 3.99 -19.74
CA ASP A 149 -6.61 3.16 -20.90
C ASP A 149 -5.79 1.91 -20.51
N GLU A 150 -5.37 1.81 -19.24
CA GLU A 150 -4.56 0.69 -18.73
C GLU A 150 -5.38 -0.25 -17.83
N PRO A 151 -5.10 -1.57 -17.86
CA PRO A 151 -5.77 -2.53 -16.98
C PRO A 151 -5.39 -2.29 -15.52
N ILE A 152 -6.38 -2.07 -14.67
CA ILE A 152 -6.18 -1.93 -13.23
C ILE A 152 -6.31 -3.31 -12.60
N GLY A 153 -5.24 -3.79 -11.97
CA GLY A 153 -5.20 -5.06 -11.24
C GLY A 153 -5.04 -4.83 -9.74
N GLN A 154 -5.85 -5.52 -8.93
CA GLN A 154 -5.69 -5.59 -7.48
C GLN A 154 -5.70 -7.04 -7.00
N SER A 155 -4.88 -7.33 -5.99
CA SER A 155 -4.86 -8.61 -5.29
C SER A 155 -5.64 -8.49 -3.99
N TYR A 156 -6.51 -9.46 -3.74
CA TYR A 156 -7.41 -9.53 -2.59
C TYR A 156 -7.17 -10.84 -1.84
N VAL A 157 -7.20 -10.75 -0.52
CA VAL A 157 -7.28 -11.93 0.36
C VAL A 157 -8.67 -11.90 0.97
N LEU A 158 -9.52 -12.83 0.54
CA LEU A 158 -10.90 -12.92 1.00
C LEU A 158 -10.98 -13.87 2.20
N ASP A 159 -11.56 -13.41 3.29
CA ASP A 159 -11.92 -14.28 4.40
C ASP A 159 -13.20 -15.06 4.03
N LEU A 160 -13.06 -16.38 3.96
CA LEU A 160 -14.14 -17.30 3.62
C LEU A 160 -14.98 -17.58 4.86
N ARG A 161 -16.29 -17.35 4.77
CA ARG A 161 -17.24 -17.77 5.81
C ARG A 161 -17.54 -19.24 5.63
N VAL A 162 -16.89 -20.10 6.41
CA VAL A 162 -17.14 -21.55 6.39
C VAL A 162 -18.43 -21.86 7.15
N LEU A 163 -19.37 -22.52 6.49
CA LEU A 163 -20.70 -22.77 7.06
C LEU A 163 -20.70 -23.86 8.13
N GLU A 164 -19.85 -24.88 8.00
CA GLU A 164 -19.80 -25.98 8.97
C GLU A 164 -18.88 -25.71 10.16
N SER A 165 -18.02 -24.70 10.07
CA SER A 165 -17.05 -24.35 11.11
C SER A 165 -16.93 -22.84 11.23
N HIS A 166 -17.90 -22.23 11.92
CA HIS A 166 -17.99 -20.78 12.10
C HIS A 166 -16.76 -20.12 12.76
N GLY A 167 -15.88 -20.90 13.40
CA GLY A 167 -14.61 -20.44 13.97
C GLY A 167 -13.37 -20.63 13.08
N ALA A 168 -13.50 -21.27 11.91
CA ALA A 168 -12.37 -21.51 11.02
C ALA A 168 -12.03 -20.23 10.25
N SER A 169 -10.82 -19.69 10.46
CA SER A 169 -10.28 -18.59 9.66
C SER A 169 -9.71 -19.13 8.34
N ALA A 170 -10.59 -19.58 7.43
CA ALA A 170 -10.18 -19.92 6.08
C ALA A 170 -10.11 -18.65 5.21
N ALA A 171 -9.11 -18.58 4.34
CA ALA A 171 -8.99 -17.47 3.40
C ALA A 171 -8.77 -17.96 1.97
N LEU A 172 -9.05 -17.08 1.02
CA LEU A 172 -8.87 -17.31 -0.40
C LEU A 172 -8.13 -16.13 -1.02
N GLU A 173 -7.00 -16.39 -1.65
CA GLU A 173 -6.28 -15.39 -2.44
C GLU A 173 -6.87 -15.29 -3.86
N LEU A 174 -7.37 -14.11 -4.19
CA LEU A 174 -7.85 -13.74 -5.52
C LEU A 174 -7.05 -12.56 -6.07
N GLU A 175 -6.96 -12.46 -7.38
CA GLU A 175 -6.44 -11.30 -8.08
C GLU A 175 -7.47 -10.91 -9.14
N ALA A 176 -8.07 -9.73 -9.01
CA ALA A 176 -9.05 -9.23 -9.97
C ALA A 176 -8.44 -8.11 -10.80
N ARG A 177 -8.69 -8.14 -12.11
CA ARG A 177 -8.23 -7.15 -13.08
C ARG A 177 -9.41 -6.73 -13.96
N THR A 178 -9.56 -5.44 -14.20
CA THR A 178 -10.54 -4.91 -15.15
C THR A 178 -9.83 -4.42 -16.41
N TRP A 179 -10.35 -4.79 -17.57
CA TRP A 179 -9.87 -4.31 -18.87
C TRP A 179 -10.94 -3.39 -19.47
N PRO A 180 -10.56 -2.19 -19.96
CA PRO A 180 -11.48 -1.34 -20.68
C PRO A 180 -11.91 -2.03 -21.97
N CYS A 181 -13.21 -2.27 -22.14
CA CYS A 181 -13.74 -2.76 -23.40
C CYS A 181 -13.78 -1.57 -24.37
N THR A 182 -12.89 -1.53 -25.35
CA THR A 182 -13.00 -0.55 -26.43
C THR A 182 -14.19 -0.97 -27.29
N ASP A 183 -15.28 -0.19 -27.29
CA ASP A 183 -16.50 -0.40 -28.08
C ASP A 183 -16.26 -0.26 -29.60
N GLY A 184 -15.41 -1.12 -30.15
CA GLY A 184 -15.20 -1.28 -31.59
C GLY A 184 -15.71 -2.66 -32.00
N PRO A 185 -16.50 -2.79 -33.08
CA PRO A 185 -16.89 -4.07 -33.64
C PRO A 185 -15.65 -4.73 -34.27
N ARG A 186 -14.80 -5.35 -33.44
CA ARG A 186 -13.76 -6.25 -33.90
C ARG A 186 -14.33 -7.66 -33.81
N ASN A 187 -14.63 -8.23 -34.97
CA ASN A 187 -14.70 -9.67 -35.14
C ASN A 187 -13.47 -10.29 -34.47
N MET A 188 -13.64 -10.89 -33.29
CA MET A 188 -12.61 -11.69 -32.65
C MET A 188 -12.51 -13.03 -33.39
N SER A 189 -11.98 -12.97 -34.61
CA SER A 189 -11.34 -14.11 -35.24
C SER A 189 -10.01 -14.33 -34.53
N THR A 190 -9.92 -15.49 -33.89
CA THR A 190 -8.72 -16.22 -33.45
C THR A 190 -7.42 -15.76 -34.11
N GLY A 191 -6.74 -14.78 -33.50
CA GLY A 191 -5.36 -14.42 -33.80
C GLY A 191 -4.47 -14.76 -32.61
N HIS A 192 -3.67 -15.82 -32.73
CA HIS A 192 -2.61 -16.16 -31.79
C HIS A 192 -1.64 -14.96 -31.59
N PRO A 193 -1.26 -14.60 -30.35
CA PRO A 193 0.00 -13.93 -30.13
C PRO A 193 1.11 -15.00 -30.25
N GLN A 194 1.81 -15.01 -31.38
CA GLN A 194 3.00 -15.84 -31.56
C GLN A 194 4.10 -15.28 -30.64
N ALA A 195 4.51 -16.09 -29.66
CA ALA A 195 5.64 -15.80 -28.81
C ALA A 195 6.90 -15.60 -29.68
N GLY A 196 7.44 -14.38 -29.66
CA GLY A 196 8.73 -14.08 -30.26
C GLY A 196 9.81 -14.84 -29.51
N ALA A 197 10.34 -15.88 -30.14
CA ALA A 197 11.56 -16.56 -29.72
C ALA A 197 12.72 -15.55 -29.78
N ALA A 198 13.21 -15.13 -28.60
CA ALA A 198 14.44 -14.38 -28.48
C ALA A 198 15.60 -15.31 -28.87
N ALA A 199 16.15 -15.06 -30.06
CA ALA A 199 17.33 -15.74 -30.57
C ALA A 199 18.54 -15.49 -29.65
N LEU A 200 19.23 -16.58 -29.33
CA LEU A 200 20.57 -16.57 -28.73
C LEU A 200 21.54 -15.79 -29.64
N PRO A 201 22.43 -14.95 -29.09
CA PRO A 201 23.50 -14.35 -29.88
C PRO A 201 24.59 -15.40 -30.18
N PRO A 202 25.16 -15.39 -31.39
CA PRO A 202 26.23 -16.31 -31.76
C PRO A 202 27.54 -15.94 -31.06
N SER A 203 28.24 -16.97 -30.60
CA SER A 203 29.64 -16.93 -30.22
C SER A 203 30.51 -16.68 -31.46
N SER A 204 31.34 -15.65 -31.43
CA SER A 204 32.46 -15.51 -32.35
C SER A 204 33.69 -14.96 -31.63
N GLY A 205 34.70 -15.82 -31.54
CA GLY A 205 36.00 -15.56 -32.15
C GLY A 205 36.85 -14.45 -31.56
N THR A 206 37.74 -14.87 -30.67
CA THR A 206 39.14 -14.43 -30.52
C THR A 206 39.76 -13.64 -31.69
N GLY A 207 40.41 -12.51 -31.35
CA GLY A 207 41.62 -12.04 -32.03
C GLY A 207 41.66 -10.54 -32.33
N GLY A 208 42.57 -9.78 -31.67
CA GLY A 208 42.93 -8.44 -32.14
C GLY A 208 43.42 -7.47 -31.07
N ARG A 209 44.74 -7.45 -30.87
CA ARG A 209 45.52 -6.48 -30.09
C ARG A 209 45.16 -5.00 -30.33
N GLY A 210 45.22 -4.21 -29.26
CA GLY A 210 46.06 -3.01 -29.21
C GLY A 210 45.38 -1.65 -29.12
N GLY A 211 45.53 -0.98 -27.97
CA GLY A 211 45.78 0.47 -27.93
C GLY A 211 44.73 1.35 -27.22
N ALA A 212 45.25 2.20 -26.32
CA ALA A 212 44.64 3.39 -25.69
C ALA A 212 43.59 3.18 -24.57
N ARG A 213 44.12 2.92 -23.37
CA ARG A 213 43.52 3.21 -22.06
C ARG A 213 43.51 4.73 -21.80
N GLY A 214 42.50 5.17 -21.05
CA GLY A 214 42.77 6.06 -19.91
C GLY A 214 41.86 7.27 -19.70
N SER A 215 40.56 7.09 -19.45
CA SER A 215 39.79 8.02 -18.59
C SER A 215 38.44 7.49 -18.09
N ASP A 216 37.80 6.59 -18.82
CA ASP A 216 36.37 6.28 -18.57
C ASP A 216 36.13 5.09 -17.62
N ALA A 217 37.19 4.40 -17.19
CA ALA A 217 37.10 3.24 -16.30
C ALA A 217 36.72 3.60 -14.84
N ALA A 218 36.98 4.83 -14.40
CA ALA A 218 36.67 5.26 -13.04
C ALA A 218 35.16 5.46 -12.81
N GLY A 219 34.43 5.93 -13.84
CA GLY A 219 32.98 6.13 -13.75
C GLY A 219 32.19 4.82 -13.70
N ALA A 220 32.63 3.81 -14.45
CA ALA A 220 31.99 2.49 -14.47
C ALA A 220 32.15 1.73 -13.14
N ALA A 221 33.33 1.84 -12.48
CA ALA A 221 33.56 1.23 -11.18
C ALA A 221 32.72 1.90 -10.06
N ALA A 222 32.55 3.22 -10.11
CA ALA A 222 31.72 3.95 -9.15
C ALA A 222 30.22 3.63 -9.30
N ALA A 223 29.74 3.47 -10.55
CA ALA A 223 28.37 3.06 -10.82
C ALA A 223 28.09 1.63 -10.32
N GLY A 224 29.04 0.71 -10.50
CA GLY A 224 28.95 -0.66 -9.98
C GLY A 224 28.82 -0.71 -8.45
N LEU A 225 29.69 0.03 -7.73
CA LEU A 225 29.63 0.10 -6.27
C LEU A 225 28.33 0.73 -5.74
N GLN A 226 27.77 1.72 -6.45
CA GLN A 226 26.48 2.29 -6.09
C GLN A 226 25.33 1.29 -6.28
N GLN A 227 25.35 0.50 -7.35
CA GLN A 227 24.33 -0.52 -7.60
C GLN A 227 24.42 -1.65 -6.57
N GLU A 228 25.63 -2.05 -6.18
CA GLU A 228 25.86 -3.05 -5.14
C GLU A 228 25.41 -2.54 -3.75
N ALA A 229 25.71 -1.29 -3.42
CA ALA A 229 25.24 -0.65 -2.19
C ALA A 229 23.70 -0.53 -2.14
N GLN A 230 23.04 -0.27 -3.28
CA GLN A 230 21.58 -0.30 -3.37
C GLN A 230 21.04 -1.72 -3.19
N GLY A 231 21.67 -2.73 -3.79
CA GLY A 231 21.32 -4.14 -3.60
C GLY A 231 21.40 -4.57 -2.14
N LEU A 232 22.47 -4.19 -1.43
CA LEU A 232 22.65 -4.47 0.00
C LEU A 232 21.59 -3.77 0.86
N ARG A 233 21.19 -2.54 0.53
CA ARG A 233 20.11 -1.82 1.23
C ARG A 233 18.77 -2.52 1.06
N LEU A 234 18.40 -2.90 -0.17
CA LEU A 234 17.17 -3.63 -0.44
C LEU A 234 17.16 -5.00 0.27
N ASN A 235 18.29 -5.70 0.30
CA ASN A 235 18.41 -6.99 0.98
C ASN A 235 18.31 -6.84 2.52
N HIS A 236 18.87 -5.76 3.07
CA HIS A 236 18.73 -5.44 4.49
C HIS A 236 17.29 -5.07 4.85
N GLU A 237 16.62 -4.24 4.04
CA GLU A 237 15.21 -3.90 4.23
C GLU A 237 14.31 -5.14 4.17
N LEU A 238 14.54 -6.04 3.20
CA LEU A 238 13.83 -7.31 3.10
C LEU A 238 14.06 -8.19 4.33
N SER A 239 15.31 -8.28 4.81
CA SER A 239 15.66 -9.04 6.01
C SER A 239 14.96 -8.49 7.27
N VAL A 240 14.86 -7.17 7.40
CA VAL A 240 14.13 -6.51 8.49
C VAL A 240 12.62 -6.78 8.39
N GLN A 241 12.05 -6.75 7.19
CA GLN A 241 10.64 -7.10 6.96
C GLN A 241 10.35 -8.56 7.31
N LEU A 242 11.19 -9.49 6.86
CA LEU A 242 11.05 -10.92 7.18
C LEU A 242 11.18 -11.18 8.68
N ALA A 243 12.09 -10.50 9.38
CA ALA A 243 12.22 -10.60 10.83
C ALA A 243 10.97 -10.08 11.56
N ARG A 244 10.37 -8.97 11.08
CA ARG A 244 9.11 -8.45 11.64
C ARG A 244 7.95 -9.41 11.42
N GLU A 245 7.79 -9.93 10.21
CA GLU A 245 6.77 -10.93 9.86
C GLU A 245 6.93 -12.21 10.70
N PHE A 246 8.16 -12.68 10.87
CA PHE A 246 8.46 -13.82 11.72
C PHE A 246 8.05 -13.57 13.18
N ASN A 247 8.40 -12.41 13.74
CA ASN A 247 8.03 -12.05 15.11
C ASN A 247 6.51 -11.93 15.30
N LEU A 248 5.80 -11.35 14.33
CA LEU A 248 4.33 -11.28 14.36
C LEU A 248 3.69 -12.67 14.32
N ARG A 249 4.18 -13.55 13.44
CA ARG A 249 3.70 -14.96 13.38
C ARG A 249 4.01 -15.73 14.66
N ALA A 250 5.20 -15.54 15.23
CA ALA A 250 5.58 -16.17 16.49
C ALA A 250 4.74 -15.66 17.68
N ALA A 251 4.33 -14.38 17.68
CA ALA A 251 3.41 -13.84 18.67
C ALA A 251 1.99 -14.41 18.50
N ALA A 252 1.49 -14.48 17.27
CA ALA A 252 0.18 -15.07 16.96
C ALA A 252 0.11 -16.56 17.34
N LEU A 253 1.16 -17.34 17.04
CA LEU A 253 1.25 -18.76 17.43
C LEU A 253 1.28 -18.94 18.95
N ARG A 254 1.97 -18.07 19.69
CA ARG A 254 1.97 -18.10 21.16
C ARG A 254 0.58 -17.85 21.73
N ARG A 255 -0.11 -16.81 21.24
CA ARG A 255 -1.48 -16.49 21.65
C ARG A 255 -2.47 -17.62 21.34
N ALA A 256 -2.39 -18.21 20.14
CA ALA A 256 -3.21 -19.37 19.79
C ALA A 256 -2.91 -20.59 20.68
N GLY A 257 -1.63 -20.80 21.04
CA GLY A 257 -1.23 -21.84 21.98
C GLY A 257 -1.81 -21.63 23.38
N GLU A 258 -1.81 -20.41 23.89
CA GLU A 258 -2.43 -20.02 25.17
C GLU A 258 -3.96 -20.24 25.14
N GLU A 259 -4.64 -19.85 24.06
CA GLU A 259 -6.07 -20.08 23.87
C GLU A 259 -6.43 -21.57 23.83
N ILE A 260 -5.66 -22.40 23.11
CA ILE A 260 -5.86 -23.86 23.08
C ILE A 260 -5.72 -24.46 24.48
N LEU A 261 -4.72 -24.02 25.26
CA LEU A 261 -4.53 -24.49 26.63
C LEU A 261 -5.69 -24.03 27.54
N GLY A 262 -6.17 -22.79 27.37
CA GLY A 262 -7.35 -22.27 28.08
C GLY A 262 -8.62 -23.10 27.77
N LEU A 263 -8.90 -23.36 26.50
CA LEU A 263 -10.03 -24.16 26.07
C LEU A 263 -9.97 -25.60 26.58
N ARG A 264 -8.77 -26.21 26.64
CA ARG A 264 -8.59 -27.55 27.23
C ARG A 264 -8.91 -27.58 28.71
N ARG A 265 -8.42 -26.61 29.49
CA ARG A 265 -8.75 -26.49 30.92
C ARG A 265 -10.25 -26.29 31.13
N GLN A 266 -10.90 -25.48 30.30
CA GLN A 266 -12.34 -25.27 30.36
C GLN A 266 -13.12 -26.55 30.03
N ALA A 267 -12.70 -27.31 29.02
CA ALA A 267 -13.32 -28.60 28.69
C ALA A 267 -13.16 -29.63 29.81
N GLU A 268 -12.01 -29.66 30.49
CA GLU A 268 -11.79 -30.51 31.68
C GLU A 268 -12.68 -30.11 32.85
N LEU A 269 -12.83 -28.81 33.14
CA LEU A 269 -13.74 -28.28 34.17
C LEU A 269 -15.20 -28.65 33.89
N LEU A 270 -15.68 -28.36 32.68
CA LEU A 270 -17.04 -28.70 32.25
C LEU A 270 -17.29 -30.22 32.24
N GLY A 271 -16.26 -31.02 31.91
CA GLY A 271 -16.31 -32.48 32.01
C GLY A 271 -16.47 -32.96 33.45
N GLY A 272 -15.74 -32.36 34.40
CA GLY A 272 -15.86 -32.61 35.83
C GLY A 272 -17.24 -32.24 36.39
N GLU A 273 -17.76 -31.07 36.01
CA GLU A 273 -19.10 -30.63 36.40
C GLU A 273 -20.20 -31.55 35.84
N ASN A 274 -20.11 -31.95 34.57
CA ASN A 274 -21.06 -32.90 33.99
C ASN A 274 -21.04 -34.26 34.71
N ALA A 275 -19.85 -34.76 35.06
CA ALA A 275 -19.72 -36.00 35.82
C ALA A 275 -20.35 -35.88 37.20
N ARG A 276 -20.14 -34.75 37.88
CA ARG A 276 -20.75 -34.45 39.18
C ARG A 276 -22.28 -34.36 39.10
N LEU A 277 -22.82 -33.58 38.16
CA LEU A 277 -24.27 -33.45 37.99
C LEU A 277 -24.94 -34.78 37.66
N ARG A 278 -24.29 -35.64 36.87
CA ARG A 278 -24.79 -37.00 36.61
C ARG A 278 -24.80 -37.87 37.87
N ALA A 279 -23.80 -37.74 38.74
CA ALA A 279 -23.77 -38.45 40.02
C ALA A 279 -24.87 -37.93 40.97
N GLU A 280 -25.08 -36.61 41.03
CA GLU A 280 -26.16 -35.99 41.80
C GLU A 280 -27.54 -36.44 41.30
N LEU A 281 -27.77 -36.44 39.98
CA LEU A 281 -29.01 -36.91 39.36
C LEU A 281 -29.27 -38.39 39.68
N ALA A 282 -28.24 -39.24 39.56
CA ALA A 282 -28.37 -40.66 39.89
C ALA A 282 -28.68 -40.89 41.38
N ALA A 283 -28.10 -40.08 42.28
CA ALA A 283 -28.41 -40.12 43.71
C ALA A 283 -29.87 -39.68 43.97
N GLU A 284 -30.32 -38.61 43.33
CA GLU A 284 -31.73 -38.16 43.42
C GLU A 284 -32.70 -39.18 42.85
N GLU A 285 -32.40 -39.79 41.70
CA GLU A 285 -33.22 -40.87 41.11
C GLU A 285 -33.29 -42.09 42.04
N SER A 286 -32.19 -42.44 42.71
CA SER A 286 -32.18 -43.53 43.69
C SER A 286 -33.01 -43.20 44.95
N ALA A 287 -32.96 -41.95 45.42
CA ALA A 287 -33.76 -41.47 46.54
C ALA A 287 -35.24 -41.37 46.18
N ALA A 288 -35.55 -40.88 44.98
CA ALA A 288 -36.90 -40.78 44.42
C ALA A 288 -37.51 -42.16 44.15
N GLY A 289 -36.72 -43.13 43.68
CA GLY A 289 -37.16 -44.51 43.47
C GLY A 289 -37.46 -45.25 44.78
N ALA A 290 -36.72 -44.95 45.85
CA ALA A 290 -37.01 -45.47 47.19
C ALA A 290 -38.28 -44.83 47.79
N SER A 291 -38.57 -43.57 47.44
CA SER A 291 -39.85 -42.92 47.72
C SER A 291 -40.82 -43.12 46.56
N SER A 292 -41.33 -44.34 46.38
CA SER A 292 -42.43 -44.64 45.46
C SER A 292 -43.43 -43.46 45.40
N PRO A 293 -43.78 -42.95 44.20
CA PRO A 293 -44.70 -41.83 44.08
C PRO A 293 -45.97 -42.19 44.85
N PRO A 294 -46.41 -41.38 45.83
CA PRO A 294 -47.66 -41.67 46.50
C PRO A 294 -48.72 -41.70 45.40
N ALA A 295 -49.28 -42.89 45.20
CA ALA A 295 -50.46 -43.11 44.38
C ALA A 295 -51.38 -41.91 44.60
N THR A 296 -51.65 -41.22 43.51
CA THR A 296 -52.50 -40.04 43.36
C THR A 296 -53.52 -40.01 44.49
N LEU A 297 -53.30 -39.12 45.47
CA LEU A 297 -54.13 -38.99 46.66
C LEU A 297 -55.57 -38.72 46.22
N ALA A 298 -56.39 -39.77 46.23
CA ALA A 298 -57.83 -39.62 46.16
C ALA A 298 -58.27 -38.75 47.35
N PRO A 299 -59.18 -37.77 47.14
CA PRO A 299 -59.58 -36.80 48.16
C PRO A 299 -60.17 -37.44 49.44
N ASP A 300 -60.60 -38.70 49.36
CA ASP A 300 -61.23 -39.45 50.48
C ASP A 300 -60.23 -39.89 51.57
N GLY A 301 -58.92 -39.77 51.33
CA GLY A 301 -57.89 -40.19 52.29
C GLY A 301 -57.70 -39.27 53.50
N LEU A 302 -58.22 -38.04 53.47
CA LEU A 302 -58.03 -37.05 54.53
C LEU A 302 -58.89 -37.31 55.76
N GLU A 303 -60.08 -37.89 55.60
CA GLU A 303 -61.02 -38.14 56.70
C GLU A 303 -60.62 -39.36 57.56
N ARG A 304 -59.77 -40.24 57.02
CA ARG A 304 -59.27 -41.44 57.73
C ARG A 304 -58.01 -41.21 58.55
N LEU A 305 -57.33 -40.08 58.35
CA LEU A 305 -56.11 -39.74 59.08
C LEU A 305 -56.48 -39.19 60.46
N GLY A 306 -55.83 -39.69 61.50
CA GLY A 306 -56.01 -39.14 62.85
C GLY A 306 -55.54 -37.68 62.91
N ALA A 307 -56.11 -36.88 63.82
CA ALA A 307 -55.76 -35.46 63.97
C ALA A 307 -54.24 -35.21 64.14
N ALA A 308 -53.51 -36.14 64.75
CA ALA A 308 -52.05 -36.07 64.90
C ALA A 308 -51.29 -36.23 63.57
N GLU A 309 -51.75 -37.13 62.69
CA GLU A 309 -51.17 -37.31 61.35
C GLU A 309 -51.47 -36.11 60.46
N LEU A 310 -52.65 -35.51 60.63
CA LEU A 310 -53.05 -34.31 59.91
C LEU A 310 -52.22 -33.10 60.35
N ALA A 311 -51.98 -32.94 61.66
CA ALA A 311 -51.10 -31.92 62.20
C ALA A 311 -49.65 -32.06 61.70
N THR A 312 -49.09 -33.28 61.69
CA THR A 312 -47.73 -33.51 61.18
C THR A 312 -47.61 -33.26 59.67
N ARG A 313 -48.63 -33.61 58.88
CA ARG A 313 -48.67 -33.29 57.43
C ARG A 313 -48.77 -31.79 57.19
N LEU A 314 -49.63 -31.09 57.93
CA LEU A 314 -49.73 -29.63 57.87
C LEU A 314 -48.41 -28.97 58.23
N GLN A 315 -47.76 -29.43 59.29
CA GLN A 315 -46.46 -28.90 59.72
C GLN A 315 -45.38 -29.10 58.66
N ARG A 316 -45.28 -30.29 58.05
CA ARG A 316 -44.37 -30.55 56.91
C ARG A 316 -44.69 -29.68 55.69
N ALA A 317 -45.97 -29.44 55.39
CA ALA A 317 -46.38 -28.57 54.30
C ALA A 317 -45.98 -27.10 54.56
N LEU A 318 -46.14 -26.62 55.79
CA LEU A 318 -45.72 -25.28 56.20
C LEU A 318 -44.20 -25.12 56.18
N GLU A 319 -43.45 -26.13 56.62
CA GLU A 319 -41.99 -26.17 56.53
C GLU A 319 -41.53 -26.12 55.07
N ARG A 320 -42.13 -26.94 54.19
CA ARG A 320 -41.87 -26.91 52.74
C ARG A 320 -42.19 -25.55 52.13
N HIS A 321 -43.32 -24.95 52.49
CA HIS A 321 -43.68 -23.62 52.02
C HIS A 321 -42.66 -22.55 52.49
N ARG A 322 -42.18 -22.64 53.74
CA ARG A 322 -41.12 -21.75 54.26
C ARG A 322 -39.80 -21.94 53.53
N THR A 323 -39.40 -23.18 53.21
CA THR A 323 -38.18 -23.44 52.44
C THR A 323 -38.31 -22.96 50.99
N GLU A 324 -39.46 -23.16 50.36
CA GLU A 324 -39.71 -22.69 48.99
C GLU A 324 -39.76 -21.16 48.92
N THR A 325 -40.38 -20.48 49.89
CA THR A 325 -40.37 -19.01 49.95
C THR A 325 -38.95 -18.45 50.18
N ALA A 326 -38.13 -19.11 51.00
CA ALA A 326 -36.72 -18.74 51.17
C ALA A 326 -35.90 -18.94 49.88
N ARG A 327 -36.10 -20.06 49.17
CA ARG A 327 -35.48 -20.33 47.87
C ARG A 327 -35.89 -19.32 46.81
N ALA A 328 -37.18 -18.99 46.73
CA ALA A 328 -37.69 -17.98 45.80
C ALA A 328 -37.07 -16.60 46.08
N ALA A 329 -36.91 -16.22 47.35
CA ALA A 329 -36.25 -14.98 47.73
C ALA A 329 -34.75 -14.97 47.36
N GLU A 330 -34.05 -16.09 47.54
CA GLU A 330 -32.66 -16.24 47.13
C GLU A 330 -32.48 -16.15 45.61
N LEU A 331 -33.34 -16.85 44.84
CA LEU A 331 -33.35 -16.78 43.38
C LEU A 331 -33.65 -15.35 42.90
N GLY A 332 -34.55 -14.64 43.57
CA GLY A 332 -34.81 -13.22 43.32
C GLY A 332 -33.54 -12.37 43.46
N ARG A 333 -32.80 -12.52 44.56
CA ARG A 333 -31.52 -11.80 44.78
C ARG A 333 -30.47 -12.15 43.72
N ARG A 334 -30.37 -13.42 43.32
CA ARG A 334 -29.44 -13.85 42.26
C ARG A 334 -29.80 -13.25 40.91
N LEU A 335 -31.08 -13.18 40.58
CA LEU A 335 -31.57 -12.56 39.34
C LEU A 335 -31.29 -11.06 39.33
N GLU A 336 -31.54 -10.35 40.43
CA GLU A 336 -31.20 -8.93 40.58
C GLU A 336 -29.69 -8.67 40.42
N ALA A 337 -28.85 -9.50 41.03
CA ALA A 337 -27.40 -9.42 40.88
C ALA A 337 -26.97 -9.65 39.42
N ALA A 338 -27.52 -10.66 38.76
CA ALA A 338 -27.23 -10.95 37.35
C ALA A 338 -27.67 -9.81 36.41
N LEU A 339 -28.83 -9.18 36.67
CA LEU A 339 -29.27 -8.00 35.91
C LEU A 339 -28.34 -6.79 36.16
N ALA A 340 -27.87 -6.59 37.39
CA ALA A 340 -26.93 -5.53 37.71
C ALA A 340 -25.57 -5.75 37.01
N GLU A 341 -25.08 -6.99 36.93
CA GLU A 341 -23.88 -7.33 36.17
C GLU A 341 -24.06 -7.16 34.66
N ALA A 342 -25.20 -7.58 34.10
CA ALA A 342 -25.52 -7.36 32.69
C ALA A 342 -25.55 -5.87 32.33
N SER A 343 -26.11 -5.02 33.20
CA SER A 343 -26.11 -3.57 33.00
C SER A 343 -24.71 -2.96 33.06
N ARG A 344 -23.84 -3.46 33.95
CA ARG A 344 -22.42 -3.05 34.03
C ARG A 344 -21.67 -3.45 32.77
N ARG A 345 -21.87 -4.68 32.28
CA ARG A 345 -21.28 -5.16 31.03
C ARG A 345 -21.68 -4.30 29.83
N ALA A 346 -22.95 -3.95 29.70
CA ALA A 346 -23.42 -3.06 28.65
C ALA A 346 -22.79 -1.66 28.73
N GLY A 347 -22.51 -1.16 29.95
CA GLY A 347 -21.76 0.09 30.15
C GLY A 347 -20.31 -0.01 29.68
N LEU A 348 -19.64 -1.13 29.98
CA LEU A 348 -18.26 -1.39 29.53
C LEU A 348 -18.18 -1.55 28.01
N GLU A 349 -19.14 -2.25 27.39
CA GLU A 349 -19.22 -2.42 25.93
C GLU A 349 -19.32 -1.05 25.22
N ARG A 350 -20.16 -0.13 25.72
CA ARG A 350 -20.20 1.25 25.18
C ARG A 350 -18.88 2.00 25.32
N SER A 351 -18.22 1.88 26.47
CA SER A 351 -16.91 2.53 26.68
C SER A 351 -15.84 1.97 25.75
N LEU A 352 -15.92 0.68 25.41
CA LEU A 352 -15.03 0.04 24.46
C LEU A 352 -15.30 0.54 23.04
N GLU A 353 -16.57 0.63 22.62
CA GLU A 353 -16.97 1.21 21.33
C GLU A 353 -16.50 2.67 21.18
N GLU A 354 -16.62 3.49 22.24
CA GLU A 354 -16.13 4.88 22.26
C GLU A 354 -14.59 4.94 22.09
N LEU A 355 -13.88 4.05 22.77
CA LEU A 355 -12.41 3.97 22.69
C LEU A 355 -11.94 3.48 21.31
N GLU A 356 -12.62 2.50 20.73
CA GLU A 356 -12.37 2.05 19.36
C GLU A 356 -12.62 3.17 18.33
N ALA A 357 -13.72 3.91 18.47
CA ALA A 357 -14.02 5.06 17.63
C ALA A 357 -12.93 6.15 17.72
N ALA A 358 -12.47 6.46 18.94
CA ALA A 358 -11.37 7.41 19.16
C ALA A 358 -10.05 6.93 18.54
N HIS A 359 -9.72 5.63 18.64
CA HIS A 359 -8.54 5.06 18.00
C HIS A 359 -8.60 5.10 16.48
N LEU A 360 -9.76 4.85 15.88
CA LEU A 360 -9.96 4.98 14.44
C LEU A 360 -9.80 6.43 13.97
N GLU A 361 -10.32 7.40 14.73
CA GLU A 361 -10.14 8.82 14.42
C GLU A 361 -8.66 9.24 14.50
N GLN A 362 -7.95 8.84 15.57
CA GLN A 362 -6.51 9.07 15.71
C GLN A 362 -5.71 8.44 14.55
N SER A 363 -6.08 7.23 14.13
CA SER A 363 -5.42 6.54 13.01
C SER A 363 -5.61 7.28 11.69
N ARG A 364 -6.79 7.85 11.44
CA ARG A 364 -7.05 8.69 10.26
C ARG A 364 -6.21 9.96 10.29
N GLU A 365 -6.11 10.62 11.44
CA GLU A 365 -5.28 11.83 11.59
C GLU A 365 -3.79 11.53 11.40
N LEU A 366 -3.29 10.41 11.91
CA LEU A 366 -1.92 9.96 11.66
C LEU A 366 -1.66 9.71 10.17
N GLN A 367 -2.59 9.08 9.45
CA GLN A 367 -2.47 8.89 8.00
C GLN A 367 -2.44 10.23 7.25
N ARG A 368 -3.26 11.21 7.66
CA ARG A 368 -3.25 12.56 7.12
C ARG A 368 -1.88 13.23 7.31
N LEU A 369 -1.36 13.23 8.53
CA LEU A 369 -0.05 13.81 8.87
C LEU A 369 1.10 13.10 8.13
N GLN A 370 1.04 11.78 7.93
CA GLN A 370 2.00 11.07 7.10
C GLN A 370 1.95 11.52 5.63
N GLY A 371 0.75 11.77 5.09
CA GLY A 371 0.58 12.34 3.76
C GLY A 371 1.21 13.73 3.64
N GLU A 372 0.99 14.59 4.63
CA GLU A 372 1.60 15.92 4.71
C GLU A 372 3.12 15.86 4.82
N LEU A 373 3.67 14.93 5.60
CA LEU A 373 5.11 14.70 5.72
C LEU A 373 5.74 14.30 4.37
N ARG A 374 5.10 13.39 3.62
CA ARG A 374 5.56 13.02 2.27
C ARG A 374 5.56 14.21 1.31
N ARG A 375 4.53 15.07 1.37
CA ARG A 375 4.47 16.32 0.58
C ARG A 375 5.61 17.27 0.98
N ALA A 376 5.85 17.47 2.27
CA ALA A 376 6.95 18.30 2.77
C ALA A 376 8.32 17.77 2.31
N GLN A 377 8.51 16.46 2.29
CA GLN A 377 9.74 15.84 1.77
C GLN A 377 9.92 16.08 0.27
N ALA A 378 8.85 15.99 -0.53
CA ALA A 378 8.90 16.32 -1.96
C ALA A 378 9.29 17.80 -2.19
N TYR A 379 8.74 18.73 -1.40
CA TYR A 379 9.13 20.14 -1.48
C TYR A 379 10.59 20.36 -1.07
N ARG A 380 11.09 19.68 -0.02
CA ARG A 380 12.52 19.73 0.35
C ARG A 380 13.43 19.23 -0.77
N GLN A 381 13.03 18.18 -1.48
CA GLN A 381 13.78 17.68 -2.64
C GLN A 381 13.76 18.67 -3.81
N ALA A 382 12.61 19.28 -4.09
CA ALA A 382 12.46 20.31 -5.12
C ALA A 382 13.29 21.57 -4.80
N ALA A 383 13.33 22.00 -3.54
CA ALA A 383 14.18 23.11 -3.11
C ALA A 383 15.67 22.80 -3.36
N ARG A 384 16.13 21.59 -2.98
CA ARG A 384 17.50 21.16 -3.25
C ARG A 384 17.86 21.09 -4.73
N THR A 385 16.92 20.70 -5.60
CA THR A 385 17.18 20.71 -7.05
C THR A 385 17.24 22.13 -7.60
N GLN A 386 16.39 23.03 -7.11
CA GLN A 386 16.43 24.45 -7.46
C GLN A 386 17.74 25.12 -7.00
N GLU A 387 18.20 24.87 -5.77
CA GLU A 387 19.49 25.35 -5.26
C GLU A 387 20.65 24.91 -6.17
N ARG A 388 20.64 23.65 -6.65
CA ARG A 388 21.65 23.16 -7.61
C ARG A 388 21.59 23.86 -8.97
N VAL A 389 20.40 24.21 -9.43
CA VAL A 389 20.23 24.95 -10.69
C VAL A 389 20.74 26.37 -10.53
N ILE A 390 20.41 27.05 -9.43
CA ILE A 390 20.90 28.39 -9.10
C ILE A 390 22.44 28.37 -9.07
N ALA A 391 23.06 27.45 -8.33
CA ALA A 391 24.51 27.32 -8.27
C ALA A 391 25.18 27.08 -9.64
N LYS A 392 24.49 26.40 -10.58
CA LYS A 392 24.99 26.25 -11.96
C LYS A 392 24.88 27.55 -12.75
N LEU A 393 23.77 28.27 -12.62
CA LEU A 393 23.57 29.56 -13.27
C LEU A 393 24.57 30.61 -12.77
N GLU A 394 24.82 30.65 -11.46
CA GLU A 394 25.84 31.51 -10.85
C GLU A 394 27.22 31.26 -11.46
N ARG A 395 27.64 29.99 -11.60
CA ARG A 395 28.92 29.64 -12.26
C ARG A 395 28.99 30.07 -13.72
N VAL A 396 27.87 29.97 -14.47
CA VAL A 396 27.82 30.42 -15.86
C VAL A 396 27.94 31.94 -15.95
N LEU A 397 27.27 32.67 -15.05
CA LEU A 397 27.35 34.12 -14.98
C LEU A 397 28.75 34.59 -14.57
N GLU A 398 29.38 33.94 -13.59
CA GLU A 398 30.77 34.18 -13.21
C GLU A 398 31.74 33.94 -14.38
N GLY A 399 31.55 32.84 -15.12
CA GLY A 399 32.32 32.54 -16.32
C GLY A 399 32.17 33.62 -17.40
N SER A 400 30.94 34.01 -17.71
CA SER A 400 30.65 35.08 -18.68
C SER A 400 31.24 36.43 -18.24
N LEU A 401 31.18 36.75 -16.95
CA LEU A 401 31.77 37.98 -16.40
C LEU A 401 33.30 37.97 -16.56
N GLN A 402 33.96 36.85 -16.29
CA GLN A 402 35.41 36.70 -16.51
C GLN A 402 35.78 36.83 -17.99
N GLU A 403 34.98 36.27 -18.90
CA GLU A 403 35.19 36.42 -20.35
C GLU A 403 35.08 37.88 -20.79
N VAL A 404 34.07 38.62 -20.31
CA VAL A 404 33.91 40.05 -20.58
C VAL A 404 35.10 40.85 -20.04
N GLN A 405 35.54 40.58 -18.81
CA GLN A 405 36.71 41.24 -18.23
C GLN A 405 37.99 40.96 -19.04
N ARG A 406 38.19 39.72 -19.50
CA ARG A 406 39.31 39.37 -20.40
C ARG A 406 39.21 40.09 -21.73
N ALA A 407 38.02 40.16 -22.34
CA ALA A 407 37.79 40.89 -23.59
C ALA A 407 38.08 42.38 -23.43
N GLN A 408 37.67 42.99 -22.31
CA GLN A 408 37.98 44.39 -21.99
C GLN A 408 39.49 44.62 -21.82
N ALA A 409 40.20 43.71 -21.15
CA ALA A 409 41.66 43.80 -21.02
C ALA A 409 42.37 43.73 -22.39
N VAL A 410 41.97 42.79 -23.24
CA VAL A 410 42.47 42.69 -24.62
C VAL A 410 42.15 43.96 -25.41
N GLN A 411 40.94 44.52 -25.26
CA GLN A 411 40.56 45.76 -25.93
C GLN A 411 41.44 46.95 -25.49
N ALA A 412 41.71 47.09 -24.19
CA ALA A 412 42.60 48.12 -23.66
C ALA A 412 44.03 47.97 -24.22
N ASP A 413 44.54 46.73 -24.32
CA ASP A 413 45.85 46.46 -24.95
C ASP A 413 45.87 46.82 -26.44
N VAL A 414 44.79 46.54 -27.18
CA VAL A 414 44.67 46.95 -28.60
C VAL A 414 44.67 48.46 -28.73
N GLU A 415 43.94 49.18 -27.88
CA GLU A 415 43.92 50.65 -27.89
C GLU A 415 45.29 51.25 -27.57
N ARG A 416 46.00 50.68 -26.59
CA ARG A 416 47.38 51.05 -26.28
C ARG A 416 48.33 50.82 -27.46
N LEU A 417 48.27 49.64 -28.10
CA LEU A 417 49.09 49.33 -29.27
C LEU A 417 48.77 50.23 -30.48
N ARG A 418 47.51 50.65 -30.65
CA ARG A 418 47.11 51.64 -31.66
C ARG A 418 47.74 53.01 -31.37
N ALA A 419 47.72 53.46 -30.11
CA ALA A 419 48.36 54.70 -29.71
C ALA A 419 49.89 54.67 -29.88
N GLU A 420 50.54 53.57 -29.51
CA GLU A 420 51.98 53.35 -29.74
C GLU A 420 52.32 53.33 -31.25
N ASN A 421 51.52 52.65 -32.07
CA ASN A 421 51.69 52.65 -33.52
C ASN A 421 51.55 54.05 -34.12
N LEU A 422 50.58 54.84 -33.66
CA LEU A 422 50.40 56.22 -34.10
C LEU A 422 51.65 57.05 -33.78
N ARG A 423 52.14 56.98 -32.53
CA ARG A 423 53.38 57.67 -32.11
C ARG A 423 54.60 57.26 -32.93
N LEU A 424 54.74 55.95 -33.21
CA LEU A 424 55.81 55.46 -34.06
C LEU A 424 55.69 56.04 -35.48
N ARG A 425 54.50 56.01 -36.08
CA ARG A 425 54.26 56.60 -37.41
C ARG A 425 54.57 58.10 -37.45
N GLU A 426 54.17 58.85 -36.42
CA GLU A 426 54.51 60.26 -36.28
C GLU A 426 56.03 60.48 -36.17
N SER A 427 56.72 59.69 -35.34
CA SER A 427 58.18 59.73 -35.22
C SER A 427 58.88 59.38 -36.54
N TRP A 428 58.38 58.39 -37.29
CA TRP A 428 58.88 58.02 -38.60
C TRP A 428 58.68 59.16 -39.62
N ALA A 429 57.50 59.78 -39.64
CA ALA A 429 57.20 60.92 -40.52
C ALA A 429 58.11 62.14 -40.20
N GLN A 430 58.38 62.41 -38.93
CA GLN A 430 59.32 63.44 -38.50
C GLN A 430 60.77 63.15 -38.94
N LEU A 431 61.22 61.90 -38.86
CA LEU A 431 62.55 61.51 -39.34
C LEU A 431 62.64 61.59 -40.87
N ALA A 432 61.59 61.18 -41.59
CA ALA A 432 61.51 61.30 -43.04
C ALA A 432 61.57 62.77 -43.48
N THR A 433 60.81 63.66 -42.85
CA THR A 433 60.87 65.11 -43.14
C THR A 433 62.23 65.73 -42.82
N ARG A 434 62.84 65.39 -41.67
CA ARG A 434 64.23 65.82 -41.35
C ARG A 434 65.24 65.34 -42.39
N ARG A 435 65.08 64.11 -42.88
CA ARG A 435 65.91 63.54 -43.93
C ARG A 435 65.75 64.30 -45.25
N HIS A 436 64.53 64.64 -45.65
CA HIS A 436 64.27 65.44 -46.84
C HIS A 436 64.79 66.89 -46.72
N ALA A 437 64.73 67.48 -45.53
CA ALA A 437 65.27 68.82 -45.28
C ALA A 437 66.82 68.86 -45.19
N GLY A 438 67.47 67.72 -44.92
CA GLY A 438 68.93 67.60 -44.80
C GLY A 438 69.65 66.95 -45.99
N ALA A 439 68.95 66.60 -47.08
CA ALA A 439 69.52 65.89 -48.22
C ALA A 439 69.95 66.84 -49.35
N GLY A 440 71.06 67.54 -49.10
CA GLY A 440 72.05 67.81 -50.14
C GLY A 440 73.30 67.00 -49.80
N SER A 441 73.65 66.01 -50.64
CA SER A 441 74.84 65.12 -50.59
C SER A 441 74.63 63.68 -50.07
N ALA A 442 74.98 62.72 -50.94
CA ALA A 442 75.18 61.27 -50.74
C ALA A 442 73.94 60.37 -50.56
N ALA A 443 73.29 60.02 -51.68
CA ALA A 443 72.11 59.16 -51.75
C ALA A 443 72.37 57.81 -52.43
N GLU A 444 72.99 56.83 -51.75
CA GLU A 444 72.96 55.41 -52.18
C GLU A 444 72.85 54.38 -51.02
N GLY A 445 72.99 54.80 -49.76
CA GLY A 445 72.89 53.90 -48.58
C GLY A 445 71.51 53.45 -48.07
N PRO A 446 70.36 54.12 -48.33
CA PRO A 446 69.09 53.77 -47.66
C PRO A 446 68.30 52.63 -48.25
N GLN A 447 68.49 52.32 -49.53
CA GLN A 447 67.64 51.35 -50.23
C GLN A 447 67.85 49.93 -49.67
N ARG A 448 69.09 49.57 -49.32
CA ARG A 448 69.42 48.29 -48.69
C ARG A 448 68.86 48.13 -47.27
N ARG A 449 68.71 49.23 -46.51
CA ARG A 449 68.13 49.17 -45.15
C ARG A 449 66.60 49.05 -45.20
N GLY A 450 65.95 49.65 -46.21
CA GLY A 450 64.52 49.48 -46.47
C GLY A 450 64.19 48.02 -46.78
N GLU A 451 64.91 47.41 -47.73
CA GLU A 451 64.73 46.00 -48.09
C GLU A 451 65.00 45.05 -46.92
N GLN A 452 65.97 45.36 -46.06
CA GLN A 452 66.25 44.55 -44.86
C GLN A 452 65.12 44.65 -43.82
N CYS A 453 64.55 45.84 -43.61
CA CYS A 453 63.38 46.01 -42.74
C CYS A 453 62.12 45.32 -43.28
N GLU A 454 61.87 45.38 -44.59
CA GLU A 454 60.74 44.68 -45.22
C GLU A 454 60.86 43.15 -45.09
N ARG A 455 62.07 42.60 -45.26
CA ARG A 455 62.33 41.16 -45.03
C ARG A 455 62.12 40.76 -43.58
N GLU A 456 62.53 41.59 -42.63
CA GLU A 456 62.28 41.32 -41.21
C GLU A 456 60.80 41.44 -40.83
N ALA A 457 60.07 42.39 -41.42
CA ALA A 457 58.63 42.53 -41.25
C ALA A 457 57.89 41.30 -41.79
N ALA A 458 58.19 40.88 -43.02
CA ALA A 458 57.64 39.67 -43.62
C ALA A 458 57.96 38.41 -42.80
N ARG A 459 59.16 38.32 -42.22
CA ARG A 459 59.55 37.21 -41.35
C ARG A 459 58.75 37.19 -40.03
N LYS A 460 58.51 38.36 -39.43
CA LYS A 460 57.70 38.48 -38.19
C LYS A 460 56.21 38.20 -38.47
N GLU A 461 55.69 38.63 -39.61
CA GLU A 461 54.31 38.36 -40.03
C GLU A 461 54.11 36.86 -40.32
N ALA A 462 55.04 36.22 -41.03
CA ALA A 462 55.02 34.77 -41.23
C ALA A 462 55.12 33.98 -39.91
N ALA A 463 55.95 34.44 -38.96
CA ALA A 463 56.04 33.82 -37.63
C ALA A 463 54.76 33.99 -36.81
N ALA A 464 54.08 35.15 -36.90
CA ALA A 464 52.79 35.38 -36.26
C ALA A 464 51.67 34.52 -36.87
N ALA A 465 51.61 34.42 -38.20
CA ALA A 465 50.69 33.53 -38.91
C ALA A 465 50.91 32.06 -38.53
N HIS A 466 52.18 31.64 -38.40
CA HIS A 466 52.51 30.30 -37.92
C HIS A 466 52.09 30.08 -36.46
N ARG A 467 52.20 31.10 -35.60
CA ARG A 467 51.76 31.01 -34.19
C ARG A 467 50.24 30.91 -34.04
N LEU A 468 49.47 31.62 -34.87
CA LEU A 468 48.02 31.49 -34.92
C LEU A 468 47.58 30.11 -35.45
N ARG A 469 48.32 29.57 -36.43
CA ARG A 469 48.05 28.24 -36.97
C ARG A 469 48.46 27.11 -36.02
N ALA A 470 49.54 27.28 -35.25
CA ALA A 470 50.03 26.31 -34.27
C ALA A 470 49.31 26.41 -32.91
N GLY A 471 48.78 27.60 -32.55
CA GLY A 471 48.02 27.83 -31.32
C GLY A 471 46.54 27.42 -31.39
N GLY A 472 46.00 27.17 -32.60
CA GLY A 472 44.62 26.69 -32.79
C GLY A 472 44.38 25.21 -32.49
N GLY A 473 45.39 24.46 -32.02
CA GLY A 473 45.33 23.00 -31.85
C GLY A 473 45.03 22.48 -30.44
N GLY A 474 44.76 23.34 -29.46
CA GLY A 474 44.69 22.96 -28.04
C GLY A 474 43.47 23.50 -27.31
N GLY A 475 42.27 23.22 -27.83
CA GLY A 475 41.00 23.60 -27.22
C GLY A 475 40.03 22.41 -27.20
N GLY A 476 40.45 21.29 -26.59
CA GLY A 476 39.56 20.21 -26.22
C GLY A 476 38.84 20.54 -24.91
N GLY A 477 37.51 20.50 -24.90
CA GLY A 477 36.74 20.62 -23.66
C GLY A 477 35.23 20.80 -23.83
N GLY A 478 34.51 19.73 -24.20
CA GLY A 478 33.16 19.48 -23.69
C GLY A 478 31.97 20.08 -24.46
N GLY A 479 31.70 19.58 -25.67
CA GLY A 479 30.42 19.76 -26.35
C GLY A 479 29.83 18.41 -26.71
N GLY A 480 29.04 17.82 -25.82
CA GLY A 480 28.35 16.55 -26.05
C GLY A 480 27.37 16.67 -27.22
N GLY A 481 27.58 15.87 -28.25
CA GLY A 481 26.56 15.54 -29.23
C GLY A 481 25.55 14.58 -28.61
N ALA A 482 24.30 15.02 -28.49
CA ALA A 482 23.15 14.13 -28.41
C ALA A 482 22.59 14.00 -29.82
N GLY A 483 22.68 12.78 -30.36
CA GLY A 483 22.13 12.40 -31.66
C GLY A 483 20.63 12.61 -31.73
N GLY A 484 20.19 13.00 -32.94
CA GLY A 484 18.81 12.91 -33.33
C GLY A 484 18.38 11.45 -33.37
N ALA A 485 17.55 11.07 -32.40
CA ALA A 485 16.60 9.98 -32.56
C ALA A 485 15.21 10.62 -32.65
N ALA A 486 14.51 10.32 -33.74
CA ALA A 486 13.12 10.70 -33.94
C ALA A 486 12.25 10.13 -32.81
N GLY A 487 11.64 11.02 -32.01
CA GLY A 487 10.63 10.72 -31.01
C GLY A 487 9.35 11.54 -31.29
N PRO A 488 8.17 11.07 -30.82
CA PRO A 488 6.87 11.39 -31.40
C PRO A 488 6.38 12.82 -31.11
N ARG A 489 5.52 13.31 -31.99
CA ARG A 489 4.80 14.59 -31.90
C ARG A 489 4.12 14.77 -30.53
N PRO A 490 4.23 15.96 -29.89
CA PRO A 490 3.45 16.28 -28.70
C PRO A 490 1.98 16.54 -29.06
N PRO A 491 1.02 16.23 -28.16
CA PRO A 491 -0.38 16.62 -28.33
C PRO A 491 -0.56 18.15 -28.22
N PRO A 492 -1.66 18.70 -28.77
CA PRO A 492 -1.89 20.14 -28.83
C PRO A 492 -2.04 20.75 -27.43
N ARG A 493 -1.38 21.89 -27.22
CA ARG A 493 -1.52 22.72 -26.02
C ARG A 493 -2.93 23.30 -25.97
N SER A 494 -3.62 23.07 -24.87
CA SER A 494 -4.87 23.74 -24.50
C SER A 494 -4.69 25.26 -24.47
N PRO A 495 -5.72 26.05 -24.84
CA PRO A 495 -5.64 27.51 -24.81
C PRO A 495 -5.47 28.04 -23.38
N PRO A 496 -4.82 29.21 -23.20
CA PRO A 496 -4.65 29.81 -21.89
C PRO A 496 -6.01 30.16 -21.28
N LEU A 497 -6.25 29.70 -20.05
CA LEU A 497 -7.35 30.15 -19.22
C LEU A 497 -7.26 31.67 -19.04
N ALA A 498 -8.37 32.34 -19.35
CA ALA A 498 -8.54 33.77 -19.14
C ALA A 498 -8.34 34.14 -17.66
N PRO A 499 -7.71 35.29 -17.35
CA PRO A 499 -7.63 35.78 -15.98
C PRO A 499 -9.03 36.13 -15.45
N PRO A 500 -9.30 35.93 -14.15
CA PRO A 500 -10.58 36.32 -13.55
C PRO A 500 -10.78 37.84 -13.61
N PRO A 501 -12.03 38.31 -13.72
CA PRO A 501 -12.34 39.74 -13.76
C PRO A 501 -11.93 40.41 -12.45
N SER A 502 -11.13 41.48 -12.56
CA SER A 502 -10.80 42.37 -11.45
C SER A 502 -12.07 42.97 -10.83
N PRO A 503 -12.16 43.09 -9.49
CA PRO A 503 -13.27 43.78 -8.84
C PRO A 503 -13.29 45.27 -9.20
N PRO A 504 -14.48 45.89 -9.32
CA PRO A 504 -14.59 47.30 -9.67
C PRO A 504 -14.19 48.20 -8.48
N GLY A 505 -13.27 49.12 -8.75
CA GLY A 505 -13.29 50.47 -8.19
C GLY A 505 -12.97 50.63 -6.71
N ILE A 506 -11.67 50.64 -6.37
CA ILE A 506 -11.17 51.49 -5.28
C ILE A 506 -10.17 52.46 -5.92
N ALA A 507 -10.51 53.75 -5.82
CA ALA A 507 -9.78 54.86 -6.41
C ALA A 507 -8.32 54.87 -5.93
N ALA A 508 -7.39 54.88 -6.89
CA ALA A 508 -5.98 55.07 -6.65
C ALA A 508 -5.71 56.54 -6.19
N PRO A 509 -5.01 56.77 -5.08
CA PRO A 509 -4.50 58.09 -4.72
C PRO A 509 -3.30 58.47 -5.61
N ALA A 510 -3.16 59.78 -5.84
CA ALA A 510 -2.27 60.39 -6.81
C ALA A 510 -0.78 59.97 -6.72
N PRO A 511 -0.07 59.80 -7.86
CA PRO A 511 1.34 59.46 -7.88
C PRO A 511 2.18 60.74 -7.79
N GLY A 512 2.79 61.01 -6.65
CA GLY A 512 3.62 62.22 -6.53
C GLY A 512 4.71 62.26 -5.46
N ALA A 513 4.68 61.43 -4.41
CA ALA A 513 5.59 61.63 -3.28
C ALA A 513 6.22 60.36 -2.66
N ALA A 514 5.99 59.17 -3.20
CA ALA A 514 6.44 57.91 -2.56
C ALA A 514 7.68 57.25 -3.22
N LEU A 515 8.26 57.82 -4.27
CA LEU A 515 9.35 57.20 -5.05
C LEU A 515 10.75 57.27 -4.40
N ALA A 516 10.88 57.78 -3.18
CA ALA A 516 12.17 57.91 -2.50
C ALA A 516 12.43 56.88 -1.37
N ARG A 517 11.48 55.98 -1.06
CA ARG A 517 11.64 55.01 0.05
C ARG A 517 11.57 53.52 -0.31
N GLU A 518 11.23 53.13 -1.54
CA GLU A 518 11.14 51.71 -1.93
C GLU A 518 12.27 51.26 -2.88
N ARG A 519 13.51 51.46 -2.43
CA ARG A 519 14.64 50.64 -2.90
C ARG A 519 15.10 49.71 -1.77
N CYS A 520 14.15 49.03 -1.12
CA CYS A 520 14.52 47.79 -0.42
C CYS A 520 14.90 46.78 -1.50
N HIS A 521 16.11 46.27 -1.40
CA HIS A 521 16.67 45.37 -2.39
C HIS A 521 15.76 44.13 -2.49
N PRO A 522 15.37 43.68 -3.70
CA PRO A 522 14.58 42.45 -3.86
C PRO A 522 15.22 41.22 -3.20
N ALA A 523 16.54 41.25 -2.96
CA ALA A 523 17.28 40.27 -2.18
C ALA A 523 16.85 40.24 -0.70
N GLU A 524 16.71 41.40 -0.04
CA GLU A 524 16.32 41.49 1.37
C GLU A 524 14.90 40.95 1.61
N LEU A 525 14.00 41.13 0.64
CA LEU A 525 12.65 40.57 0.66
C LEU A 525 12.63 39.04 0.49
N GLN A 526 13.57 38.48 -0.29
CA GLN A 526 13.71 37.03 -0.43
C GLN A 526 14.30 36.40 0.84
N ASP A 527 15.31 37.02 1.42
CA ASP A 527 15.92 36.58 2.67
C ASP A 527 14.91 36.63 3.83
N ALA A 528 14.09 37.68 3.90
CA ALA A 528 13.01 37.78 4.88
C ALA A 528 11.97 36.65 4.73
N ARG A 529 11.59 36.29 3.49
CA ARG A 529 10.66 35.19 3.22
C ARG A 529 11.25 33.82 3.55
N LEU A 530 12.54 33.61 3.24
CA LEU A 530 13.26 32.40 3.61
C LEU A 530 13.32 32.26 5.14
N ALA A 531 13.74 33.32 5.85
CA ALA A 531 13.77 33.33 7.32
C ALA A 531 12.38 33.09 7.95
N GLU A 532 11.32 33.65 7.36
CA GLU A 532 9.95 33.38 7.82
C GLU A 532 9.55 31.92 7.59
N SER A 533 9.87 31.35 6.43
CA SER A 533 9.60 29.94 6.13
C SER A 533 10.38 28.99 7.06
N GLU A 534 11.63 29.30 7.38
CA GLU A 534 12.46 28.53 8.31
C GLU A 534 11.90 28.57 9.74
N ARG A 535 11.41 29.74 10.17
CA ARG A 535 10.70 29.88 11.45
C ARG A 535 9.42 29.05 11.49
N ARG A 536 8.65 29.02 10.40
CA ARG A 536 7.43 28.19 10.29
C ARG A 536 7.78 26.69 10.33
N CYS A 537 8.81 26.26 9.60
CA CYS A 537 9.30 24.88 9.66
C CYS A 537 9.78 24.50 11.06
N SER A 538 10.58 25.36 11.70
CA SER A 538 11.07 25.13 13.07
C SER A 538 9.93 25.04 14.09
N THR A 539 8.89 25.86 13.93
CA THR A 539 7.69 25.83 14.79
C THR A 539 6.89 24.54 14.58
N ALA A 540 6.72 24.10 13.33
CA ALA A 540 6.06 22.84 13.00
C ALA A 540 6.85 21.64 13.54
N GLU A 541 8.18 21.64 13.43
CA GLU A 541 9.04 20.57 13.95
C GLU A 541 8.95 20.47 15.48
N ARG A 542 8.95 21.59 16.20
CA ARG A 542 8.72 21.59 17.66
C ARG A 542 7.35 21.02 18.00
N ARG A 543 6.29 21.41 17.26
CA ARG A 543 4.94 20.87 17.49
C ARG A 543 4.87 19.36 17.26
N VAL A 544 5.54 18.85 16.24
CA VAL A 544 5.64 17.40 15.98
C VAL A 544 6.39 16.69 17.11
N GLN A 545 7.50 17.25 17.60
CA GLN A 545 8.22 16.69 18.76
C GLN A 545 7.34 16.65 20.01
N THR A 546 6.64 17.73 20.33
CA THR A 546 5.72 17.75 21.49
C THR A 546 4.61 16.72 21.35
N LEU A 547 4.02 16.55 20.16
CA LEU A 547 3.01 15.51 19.91
C LEU A 547 3.59 14.09 20.02
N GLN A 548 4.83 13.87 19.59
CA GLN A 548 5.51 12.58 19.76
C GLN A 548 5.80 12.26 21.22
N GLU A 549 6.22 13.25 22.01
CA GLU A 549 6.42 13.12 23.46
C GLU A 549 5.10 12.81 24.18
N GLN A 550 4.03 13.53 23.82
CA GLN A 550 2.69 13.28 24.36
C GLN A 550 2.19 11.87 24.01
N LEU A 551 2.36 11.41 22.77
CA LEU A 551 1.99 10.06 22.37
C LEU A 551 2.79 9.01 23.16
N ALA A 552 4.10 9.21 23.34
CA ALA A 552 4.95 8.31 24.11
C ALA A 552 4.60 8.29 25.60
N GLU A 553 4.16 9.40 26.17
CA GLU A 553 3.66 9.45 27.55
C GLU A 553 2.31 8.74 27.69
N VAL A 554 1.37 8.99 26.77
CA VAL A 554 0.06 8.32 26.73
C VAL A 554 0.23 6.81 26.57
N SER A 555 1.09 6.34 25.66
CA SER A 555 1.38 4.92 25.50
C SER A 555 2.01 4.30 26.74
N ARG A 556 2.88 5.02 27.46
CA ARG A 556 3.44 4.55 28.74
C ARG A 556 2.36 4.43 29.82
N ARG A 557 1.46 5.40 29.94
CA ARG A 557 0.33 5.35 30.89
C ARG A 557 -0.59 4.17 30.60
N HIS A 558 -1.02 4.01 29.34
CA HIS A 558 -1.86 2.89 28.92
C HIS A 558 -1.17 1.54 29.12
N GLY A 559 0.14 1.44 28.84
CA GLY A 559 0.89 0.22 29.13
C GLY A 559 0.94 -0.11 30.62
N GLY A 560 1.01 0.92 31.49
CA GLY A 560 0.91 0.77 32.94
C GLY A 560 -0.47 0.30 33.40
N GLU A 561 -1.54 0.91 32.89
CA GLU A 561 -2.93 0.54 33.19
C GLU A 561 -3.24 -0.89 32.74
N VAL A 562 -2.82 -1.27 31.53
CA VAL A 562 -2.98 -2.64 31.02
C VAL A 562 -2.23 -3.63 31.91
N SER A 563 -1.00 -3.31 32.32
CA SER A 563 -0.21 -4.18 33.22
C SER A 563 -0.86 -4.30 34.61
N ALA A 564 -1.43 -3.22 35.14
CA ALA A 564 -2.16 -3.23 36.40
C ALA A 564 -3.43 -4.09 36.33
N LEU A 565 -4.21 -3.98 35.25
CA LEU A 565 -5.39 -4.81 35.02
C LEU A 565 -5.04 -6.30 34.86
N HIS A 566 -3.91 -6.62 34.20
CA HIS A 566 -3.42 -8.00 34.12
C HIS A 566 -3.04 -8.55 35.50
N ALA A 567 -2.41 -7.73 36.35
CA ALA A 567 -2.07 -8.13 37.72
C ALA A 567 -3.34 -8.36 38.56
N GLU A 568 -4.35 -7.49 38.43
CA GLU A 568 -5.62 -7.64 39.14
C GLU A 568 -6.41 -8.89 38.65
N LEU A 569 -6.40 -9.16 37.34
CA LEU A 569 -6.98 -10.40 36.79
C LEU A 569 -6.27 -11.64 37.36
N ALA A 570 -4.94 -11.65 37.37
CA ALA A 570 -4.17 -12.77 37.94
C ALA A 570 -4.46 -12.98 39.43
N GLU A 571 -4.64 -11.91 40.21
CA GLU A 571 -5.04 -11.99 41.62
C GLU A 571 -6.45 -12.58 41.78
N ARG A 572 -7.40 -12.17 40.92
CA ARG A 572 -8.76 -12.72 40.93
C ARG A 572 -8.79 -14.19 40.52
N GLU A 573 -8.00 -14.60 39.53
CA GLU A 573 -7.84 -16.00 39.11
C GLU A 573 -7.23 -16.86 40.24
N ALA A 574 -6.21 -16.35 40.94
CA ALA A 574 -5.65 -17.01 42.11
C ALA A 574 -6.71 -17.19 43.22
N ARG A 575 -7.59 -16.20 43.41
CA ARG A 575 -8.66 -16.29 44.40
C ARG A 575 -9.78 -17.25 44.01
N ILE A 576 -10.12 -17.34 42.72
CA ILE A 576 -11.07 -18.34 42.21
C ILE A 576 -10.51 -19.74 42.42
N THR A 577 -9.24 -19.97 42.08
CA THR A 577 -8.59 -21.27 42.29
C THR A 577 -8.48 -21.66 43.76
N GLU A 578 -8.26 -20.71 44.68
CA GLU A 578 -8.32 -20.95 46.12
C GLU A 578 -9.74 -21.35 46.58
N LEU A 579 -10.78 -20.65 46.12
CA LEU A 579 -12.17 -20.99 46.42
C LEU A 579 -12.57 -22.37 45.87
N ASP A 580 -12.10 -22.74 44.68
CA ASP A 580 -12.34 -24.06 44.10
C ASP A 580 -11.70 -25.18 44.92
N LEU A 581 -10.52 -24.95 45.49
CA LEU A 581 -9.87 -25.89 46.42
C LEU A 581 -10.68 -26.04 47.72
N LEU A 582 -11.12 -24.93 48.32
CA LEU A 582 -11.96 -24.96 49.52
C LEU A 582 -13.30 -25.67 49.29
N LEU A 583 -13.91 -25.48 48.11
CA LEU A 583 -15.14 -26.17 47.73
C LEU A 583 -14.94 -27.67 47.52
N ARG A 584 -13.79 -28.08 46.96
CA ARG A 584 -13.42 -29.50 46.85
C ARG A 584 -13.23 -30.14 48.22
N ASP A 585 -12.54 -29.47 49.13
CA ASP A 585 -12.31 -29.98 50.49
C ASP A 585 -13.61 -30.06 51.31
N ALA A 586 -14.51 -29.08 51.17
CA ALA A 586 -15.82 -29.10 51.82
C ALA A 586 -16.77 -30.18 51.25
N GLY A 587 -16.69 -30.47 49.96
CA GLY A 587 -17.50 -31.51 49.31
C GLY A 587 -17.02 -32.95 49.55
N GLY A 588 -15.74 -33.15 49.90
CA GLY A 588 -15.13 -34.46 50.11
C GLY A 588 -15.43 -35.12 51.47
N GLY A 589 -16.06 -34.40 52.42
CA GLY A 589 -16.31 -34.87 53.79
C GLY A 589 -17.65 -35.58 54.03
N SER A 590 -18.46 -35.82 53.00
CA SER A 590 -19.80 -36.43 53.10
C SER A 590 -19.88 -37.83 52.47
N ALA A 591 -18.81 -38.62 52.58
CA ALA A 591 -18.81 -40.04 52.25
C ALA A 591 -18.78 -40.89 53.53
#